data_AF-A0A959ULC8-F1
#
_entry.id   AF-A0A959ULC8-F1
#
_cell.length_a   1.000
_cell.length_b   1.000
_cell.length_c   1.000
_cell.angle_alpha   90.00
_cell.angle_beta   90.00
_cell.angle_gamma   90.00
#
_symmetry.space_group_name_H-M   'P 1'
#
loop_
_entity.id
_entity.type
_entity.pdbx_description
1 polymer ?
#
loop_
_entity_poly.entity_id
_entity_poly.type
_entity_poly.pdbx_seq_one_letter_code
_entity_poly.pdbx_strand_id
1 'polypeptide(L)' 'GFDGFFGFAQEMSPLGNAPAIDCARFCIALFSDLTRFVTMQNLYHDGGFSSTGVTPEVMAKFVQEG' A
#
# COMPACT_ATOMS: atom_id res chain seq x y z
N GLY A 1 8.21 -4.40 -16.70
CA GLY A 1 8.53 -3.08 -16.15
C GLY A 1 7.47 -2.68 -15.15
N PHE A 2 6.48 -1.90 -15.59
CA PHE A 2 5.35 -1.44 -14.77
C PHE A 2 4.51 -2.59 -14.17
N ASP A 3 4.13 -3.59 -14.99
CA ASP A 3 3.32 -4.72 -14.51
C ASP A 3 4.01 -5.55 -13.43
N GLY A 4 5.35 -5.64 -13.49
CA GLY A 4 6.16 -6.32 -12.47
C GLY A 4 6.14 -5.58 -11.13
N PHE A 5 6.21 -4.24 -11.16
CA PHE A 5 6.09 -3.42 -9.94
C PHE A 5 4.66 -3.45 -9.37
N PHE A 6 3.65 -3.40 -10.23
CA PHE A 6 2.26 -3.48 -9.81
C PHE A 6 1.93 -4.82 -9.18
N GLY A 7 2.40 -5.92 -9.77
CA GLY A 7 2.27 -7.27 -9.20
C GLY A 7 3.04 -7.44 -7.89
N PHE A 8 4.26 -6.91 -7.80
CA PHE A 8 5.04 -6.93 -6.56
C PHE A 8 4.36 -6.16 -5.43
N ALA A 9 3.83 -4.96 -5.71
CA ALA A 9 3.08 -4.18 -4.73
C ALA A 9 1.82 -4.91 -4.25
N GLN A 10 1.12 -5.60 -5.16
CA GLN A 10 -0.05 -6.41 -4.83
C GLN A 10 0.30 -7.55 -3.86
N GLU A 11 1.43 -8.23 -4.08
CA GLU A 11 1.87 -9.37 -3.25
C GLU A 11 2.48 -8.94 -1.90
N MET A 12 3.02 -7.73 -1.83
CA MET A 12 3.65 -7.18 -0.64
C MET A 12 2.67 -6.47 0.29
N SER A 13 1.48 -6.11 -0.19
CA SER A 13 0.46 -5.42 0.58
C SER A 13 -0.48 -6.43 1.23
N PRO A 14 -0.62 -6.49 2.57
CA PRO A 14 -1.56 -7.38 3.23
C PRO A 14 -3.01 -7.25 2.74
N LEU A 15 -3.41 -6.05 2.31
CA LEU A 15 -4.75 -5.77 1.77
C LEU A 15 -4.77 -5.65 0.24
N GLY A 16 -3.65 -5.92 -0.44
CA GLY A 16 -3.47 -5.66 -1.87
C GLY A 16 -3.38 -4.18 -2.22
N ASN A 17 -3.22 -3.87 -3.51
CA ASN A 17 -3.13 -2.48 -3.98
C ASN A 17 -4.45 -1.74 -3.76
N ALA A 18 -4.38 -0.54 -3.20
CA ALA A 18 -5.54 0.32 -3.03
C ALA A 18 -6.10 0.78 -4.40
N PRO A 19 -7.38 0.55 -4.72
CA PRO A 19 -7.97 1.01 -5.97
C PRO A 19 -8.24 2.52 -5.94
N ALA A 20 -8.38 3.13 -7.12
CA ALA A 20 -8.59 4.58 -7.26
C ALA A 20 -9.79 5.11 -6.46
N ILE A 21 -10.86 4.31 -6.33
CA ILE A 21 -12.05 4.69 -5.56
C ILE A 21 -11.78 4.79 -4.06
N ASP A 22 -10.89 3.95 -3.52
CA ASP A 22 -10.56 3.98 -2.10
C ASP A 22 -9.59 5.13 -1.80
N CYS A 23 -8.70 5.47 -2.74
CA CYS A 23 -7.95 6.72 -2.67
C CYS A 23 -8.87 7.95 -2.63
N ALA A 24 -9.93 7.98 -3.46
CA ALA A 24 -10.91 9.06 -3.40
C ALA A 24 -11.63 9.14 -2.05
N ARG A 25 -12.03 8.01 -1.47
CA ARG A 25 -12.62 7.95 -0.11
C ARG A 25 -11.64 8.43 0.96
N PHE A 26 -10.36 8.08 0.84
CA PHE A 26 -9.31 8.54 1.73
C PHE A 26 -9.15 10.06 1.67
N CYS A 27 -9.16 10.66 0.47
CA CYS A 27 -9.16 12.12 0.32
C CYS A 27 -10.38 12.80 0.96
N ILE A 28 -11.58 12.21 0.84
CA ILE A 28 -12.78 12.74 1.50
C ILE A 28 -12.60 12.75 3.02
N ALA A 29 -12.02 11.70 3.60
CA ALA A 29 -11.72 11.68 5.02
C ALA A 29 -10.73 12.80 5.41
N LEU A 30 -9.69 13.03 4.61
CA LEU A 30 -8.70 14.09 4.83
C LEU A 30 -9.27 15.51 4.72
N PHE A 31 -10.32 15.72 3.93
CA PHE A 31 -11.02 17.00 3.83
C PHE A 31 -12.06 17.23 4.93
N SER A 32 -12.39 16.20 5.71
CA SER A 32 -13.37 16.32 6.78
C SER A 32 -12.79 17.02 8.01
N ASP A 33 -13.66 17.52 8.88
CA ASP A 33 -13.24 18.12 10.16
C ASP A 33 -12.54 17.11 11.10
N LEU A 34 -12.71 15.80 10.87
CA LEU A 34 -12.08 14.74 11.66
C LEU A 34 -10.54 14.78 11.57
N THR A 35 -10.00 15.34 10.50
CA THR A 35 -8.56 15.43 10.24
C THR A 35 -8.01 16.85 10.35
N ARG A 36 -8.74 17.79 10.98
CA ARG A 36 -8.33 19.21 11.14
C ARG A 36 -6.90 19.39 11.68
N PHE A 37 -6.44 18.51 12.55
CA PHE A 37 -5.12 18.60 13.18
C PHE A 37 -4.07 17.67 12.55
N VAL A 38 -4.40 16.98 11.46
CA VAL A 38 -3.46 16.15 10.71
C VAL A 38 -2.84 17.00 9.61
N THR A 39 -1.61 17.45 9.81
CA THR A 39 -0.87 18.30 8.86
C THR A 39 0.58 17.87 8.73
N MET A 40 1.22 18.22 7.60
CA MET A 40 2.62 17.90 7.28
C MET A 40 2.96 16.40 7.33
N GLN A 41 1.97 15.52 7.19
CA GLN A 41 2.15 14.07 7.20
C GLN A 41 2.28 13.53 5.79
N ASN A 42 3.18 12.56 5.60
CA ASN A 42 3.13 11.66 4.46
C ASN A 42 2.30 10.43 4.85
N LEU A 43 1.04 10.37 4.41
CA LEU A 43 0.10 9.32 4.78
C LEU A 43 0.02 8.25 3.69
N TYR A 44 0.43 7.03 4.02
CA TYR A 44 0.39 5.90 3.09
C TYR A 44 -1.03 5.32 2.98
N HIS A 45 -1.51 5.19 1.74
CA HIS A 45 -2.76 4.53 1.39
C HIS A 45 -2.49 3.50 0.29
N ASP A 46 -1.89 2.39 0.68
CA ASP A 46 -1.26 1.42 -0.22
C ASP A 46 -1.52 -0.03 0.19
N GLY A 47 -2.54 -0.27 1.03
CA GLY A 47 -2.87 -1.61 1.52
C GLY A 47 -1.82 -2.23 2.45
N GLY A 48 -0.92 -1.42 3.01
CA GLY A 48 0.11 -1.84 3.96
C GLY A 48 1.46 -2.11 3.32
N PHE A 49 1.63 -1.82 2.02
CA PHE A 49 2.89 -1.96 1.30
C PHE A 49 4.07 -1.28 2.02
N SER A 50 3.94 0.01 2.34
CA SER A 50 5.06 0.81 2.89
C SER A 50 5.49 0.39 4.29
N SER A 51 4.65 -0.35 5.01
CA SER A 51 4.96 -0.92 6.33
C SER A 51 5.36 -2.39 6.28
N THR A 52 5.33 -3.01 5.10
CA THR A 52 5.61 -4.43 4.91
C THR A 52 7.02 -4.61 4.38
N GLY A 53 7.87 -5.27 5.17
CA GLY A 53 9.29 -5.48 4.87
C GLY A 53 9.51 -6.59 3.85
N VAL A 54 9.41 -7.86 4.29
CA VAL A 54 9.39 -9.00 3.37
C VAL A 54 8.21 -9.88 3.74
N THR A 55 7.32 -10.14 2.78
CA THR A 55 6.21 -11.07 3.00
C THR A 55 6.68 -12.52 2.91
N PRO A 56 6.03 -13.46 3.61
CA PRO A 56 6.33 -14.88 3.49
C PRO A 56 6.27 -15.38 2.03
N GLU A 57 5.37 -14.84 1.22
CA GLU A 57 5.22 -15.17 -0.20
C GLU A 57 6.45 -14.73 -1.00
N VAL A 58 6.97 -13.54 -0.74
CA VAL A 58 8.20 -13.04 -1.39
C VAL A 58 9.43 -13.82 -0.90
N MET A 59 9.52 -14.13 0.39
CA MET A 59 10.57 -15.02 0.92
C MET A 59 10.53 -16.41 0.28
N ALA A 60 9.35 -16.98 0.08
CA ALA A 60 9.20 -18.31 -0.54
C ALA A 60 9.67 -18.32 -2.00
N LYS A 61 9.43 -17.24 -2.76
CA LYS A 61 9.96 -17.08 -4.13
C LYS A 61 11.49 -16.96 -4.12
N PHE A 62 12.06 -16.17 -3.21
CA PHE A 62 13.53 -16.04 -3.09
C PHE A 62 14.23 -17.35 -2.70
N VAL A 63 13.60 -18.22 -1.92
CA VAL A 63 14.17 -19.52 -1.51
C VAL A 63 14.04 -20.59 -2.61
N GLN A 64 13.06 -20.50 -3.51
CA GLN A 64 12.90 -21.45 -4.62
C GLN A 64 13.85 -21.19 -5.81
N GLU A 65 14.35 -19.97 -5.96
CA GLU A 65 15.28 -19.58 -7.04
C GLU A 65 16.76 -19.60 -6.62
N GLY A 66 17.05 -19.95 -5.36
CA GLY A 66 18.41 -20.03 -4.77
C GLY A 66 19.04 -21.41 -4.79
#